data_AF-A0A937AZD4-F1
#
_entry.id   AF-A0A937AZD4-F1
#
_cell.length_a   1.000
_cell.length_b   1.000
_cell.length_c   1.000
_cell.angle_alpha   90.00
_cell.angle_beta   90.00
_cell.angle_gamma   90.00
#
_symmetry.space_group_name_H-M   'P 1'
#
loop_
_entity.id
_entity.type
_entity.pdbx_description
1 polymer ?
#
loop_
_entity_poly.entity_id
_entity_poly.type
_entity_poly.pdbx_seq_one_letter_code
_entity_poly.pdbx_strand_id
1 'polypeptide(L)'
;MLLKKMTYSSVYDQHEPEKTVVPFSYSSHKPKRKRVVAKLGTEYIILPVSDLVVIYTVNKVVFCISNTGKKFIIEGTNLNLLMEELPEHLFFRANRQVII
;
A
#
# COMPACT_ATOMS: atom_id res chain seq x y z
N MET A 1 23.50 -16.82 -17.10
CA MET A 1 24.19 -17.09 -15.82
C MET A 1 24.99 -15.83 -15.48
N LEU A 2 24.34 -14.91 -14.75
CA LEU A 2 24.70 -14.45 -13.39
C LEU A 2 25.97 -13.56 -13.37
N LEU A 3 25.74 -12.25 -13.33
CA LEU A 3 25.88 -11.34 -12.17
C LEU A 3 27.34 -10.85 -12.01
N LYS A 4 27.60 -9.61 -12.45
CA LYS A 4 27.51 -8.37 -11.65
C LYS A 4 28.80 -8.17 -10.86
N LYS A 5 29.74 -7.47 -11.51
CA LYS A 5 30.88 -6.84 -10.87
C LYS A 5 30.36 -5.85 -9.83
N MET A 6 30.58 -6.18 -8.56
CA MET A 6 30.69 -5.18 -7.50
C MET A 6 32.07 -4.53 -7.66
N THR A 7 32.07 -3.22 -7.83
CA THR A 7 33.25 -2.39 -7.63
C THR A 7 32.80 -1.28 -6.70
N TYR A 8 33.30 -1.27 -5.46
CA TYR A 8 34.22 -0.23 -4.99
C TYR A 8 34.41 -0.38 -3.48
N SER A 9 35.66 -0.66 -3.15
CA SER A 9 36.27 -0.57 -1.83
C SER A 9 36.43 0.90 -1.42
N SER A 10 36.41 1.19 -0.11
CA SER A 10 37.42 2.01 0.60
C SER A 10 37.08 2.00 2.11
N VAL A 11 37.82 1.29 2.97
CA VAL A 11 38.99 1.78 3.74
C VAL A 11 38.60 2.79 4.82
N TYR A 12 38.67 2.38 6.10
CA TYR A 12 39.64 2.84 7.10
C TYR A 12 39.49 2.01 8.40
N ASP A 13 40.63 1.72 9.04
CA ASP A 13 40.80 0.87 10.21
C ASP A 13 41.17 1.73 11.46
N GLN A 14 40.76 1.21 12.64
CA GLN A 14 41.20 1.48 14.03
C GLN A 14 40.79 2.77 14.78
N HIS A 15 39.70 2.70 15.57
CA HIS A 15 39.62 2.88 17.05
C HIS A 15 38.14 2.96 17.54
N GLU A 16 37.86 2.40 18.73
CA GLU A 16 36.65 2.56 19.60
C GLU A 16 35.48 1.54 19.44
N PRO A 17 34.84 1.05 20.53
CA PRO A 17 34.30 -0.30 20.67
C PRO A 17 33.03 -0.55 19.83
N GLU A 18 32.94 -1.78 19.35
CA GLU A 18 31.87 -2.44 18.59
C GLU A 18 30.47 -1.82 18.76
N LYS A 19 30.16 -0.85 17.91
CA LYS A 19 28.76 -0.45 17.68
C LYS A 19 28.15 -1.52 16.80
N THR A 20 27.21 -2.29 17.35
CA THR A 20 26.38 -3.23 16.60
C THR A 20 25.86 -2.55 15.35
N VAL A 21 26.34 -2.99 14.19
CA VAL A 21 25.92 -2.47 12.89
C VAL A 21 24.50 -2.98 12.66
N VAL A 22 23.50 -2.23 13.12
CA VAL A 22 22.11 -2.50 12.74
C VAL A 22 22.01 -2.24 11.24
N PRO A 23 21.62 -3.22 10.41
CA PRO A 23 21.34 -2.93 9.02
C PRO A 23 20.17 -1.95 9.00
N PHE A 24 20.45 -0.68 8.70
CA PHE A 24 19.45 0.33 8.45
C PHE A 24 18.69 -0.09 7.19
N SER A 25 17.63 -0.86 7.36
CA SER A 25 16.69 -1.15 6.29
C SER A 25 16.13 0.20 5.86
N TYR A 26 16.49 0.66 4.66
CA TYR A 26 15.79 1.75 4.01
C TYR A 26 14.36 1.29 3.74
N SER A 27 13.50 1.38 4.76
CA SER A 27 12.06 1.37 4.58
C SER A 27 11.76 2.62 3.76
N SER A 28 11.68 2.43 2.44
CA SER A 28 11.11 3.41 1.53
C SER A 28 9.63 3.50 1.91
N HIS A 29 9.32 4.37 2.85
CA HIS A 29 7.94 4.65 3.25
C HIS A 29 7.27 5.32 2.05
N LYS A 30 6.75 4.51 1.13
CA LYS A 30 5.95 5.01 0.01
C LYS A 30 4.76 5.75 0.62
N PRO A 31 4.45 6.96 0.14
CA PRO A 31 3.33 7.71 0.67
C PRO A 31 2.04 6.88 0.50
N LYS A 32 1.34 6.67 1.61
CA LYS A 32 0.06 5.96 1.61
C LYS A 32 -1.01 6.79 0.89
N ARG A 33 -1.91 6.10 0.21
CA ARG A 33 -3.01 6.67 -0.57
C ARG A 33 -4.03 7.34 0.34
N LYS A 34 -4.40 8.57 -0.02
CA LYS A 34 -5.38 9.38 0.72
C LYS A 34 -6.74 9.46 0.03
N ARG A 35 -6.80 9.18 -1.27
CA ARG A 35 -8.01 9.31 -2.09
C ARG A 35 -8.11 8.17 -3.09
N VAL A 36 -9.32 7.74 -3.38
CA VAL A 36 -9.64 6.77 -4.44
C VAL A 36 -10.52 7.43 -5.49
N VAL A 37 -10.33 7.03 -6.74
CA VAL A 37 -11.28 7.35 -7.81
C VAL A 37 -12.25 6.19 -7.87
N ALA A 38 -13.52 6.48 -7.62
CA ALA A 38 -14.58 5.50 -7.57
C ALA A 38 -15.67 5.86 -8.57
N LYS A 39 -16.37 4.87 -9.10
CA LYS A 39 -17.41 5.03 -10.11
C LYS A 39 -18.78 4.74 -9.53
N LEU A 40 -19.74 5.59 -9.87
CA LEU A 40 -21.16 5.44 -9.58
C LEU A 40 -21.95 5.61 -10.88
N GLY A 41 -22.48 4.51 -11.41
CA GLY A 41 -23.11 4.51 -12.73
C GLY A 41 -22.12 4.92 -13.82
N THR A 42 -22.34 6.08 -14.42
CA THR A 42 -21.48 6.68 -15.46
C THR A 42 -20.51 7.73 -14.93
N GLU A 43 -20.61 8.12 -13.66
CA GLU A 43 -19.82 9.19 -13.07
C GLU A 43 -18.61 8.67 -12.30
N TYR A 44 -17.53 9.45 -12.31
CA TYR A 44 -16.36 9.22 -11.47
C TYR A 44 -16.32 10.25 -10.34
N ILE A 45 -16.10 9.77 -9.13
CA ILE A 45 -16.12 10.53 -7.89
C ILE A 45 -14.82 10.26 -7.16
N ILE A 46 -14.20 11.32 -6.64
CA ILE A 46 -12.97 11.21 -5.86
C ILE A 46 -13.34 11.15 -4.38
N LEU A 47 -13.24 9.98 -3.77
CA LEU A 47 -13.54 9.76 -2.36
C LEU A 47 -12.26 9.79 -1.52
N PRO A 48 -12.23 10.47 -0.37
CA PRO A 48 -11.14 10.32 0.57
C PRO A 48 -11.21 8.92 1.19
N VAL A 49 -10.03 8.34 1.44
CA VAL A 49 -9.91 6.98 2.01
C VAL A 49 -10.53 6.91 3.41
N SER A 50 -10.52 8.01 4.16
CA SER A 50 -11.17 8.14 5.47
C SER A 50 -12.69 8.00 5.44
N ASP A 51 -13.34 8.20 4.29
CA ASP A 51 -14.79 8.05 4.15
C ASP A 51 -15.18 6.63 3.74
N LEU A 52 -14.22 5.74 3.51
CA LEU A 52 -14.49 4.35 3.15
C LEU A 52 -14.58 3.50 4.41
N VAL A 53 -15.58 2.62 4.45
CA VAL A 53 -15.81 1.70 5.58
C VAL A 53 -15.38 0.28 5.23
N VAL A 54 -15.56 -0.12 3.98
CA VAL A 54 -15.27 -1.49 3.52
C VAL A 54 -14.84 -1.44 2.07
N ILE A 55 -13.85 -2.27 1.73
CA ILE A 55 -13.44 -2.53 0.34
C ILE A 55 -13.46 -4.04 0.13
N TYR A 56 -14.10 -4.50 -0.95
CA TYR A 56 -14.20 -5.92 -1.23
C TYR A 56 -14.15 -6.22 -2.73
N THR A 57 -13.93 -7.49 -3.08
CA THR A 57 -13.94 -7.92 -4.48
C THR A 57 -14.95 -9.03 -4.76
N VAL A 58 -15.64 -8.90 -5.89
CA VAL A 58 -16.52 -9.93 -6.45
C VAL A 58 -16.26 -10.00 -7.94
N ASN A 59 -16.05 -11.20 -8.49
CA ASN A 59 -15.83 -11.42 -9.93
C ASN A 59 -14.74 -10.51 -10.53
N LYS A 60 -13.62 -10.33 -9.81
CA LYS A 60 -12.48 -9.45 -10.17
C LYS A 60 -12.79 -7.95 -10.19
N VAL A 61 -14.00 -7.53 -9.82
CA VAL A 61 -14.36 -6.13 -9.64
C VAL A 61 -14.11 -5.73 -8.19
N VAL A 62 -13.52 -4.55 -7.97
CA VAL A 62 -13.31 -3.99 -6.63
C VAL A 62 -14.43 -3.01 -6.33
N PHE A 63 -15.07 -3.20 -5.18
CA PHE A 63 -16.11 -2.34 -4.66
C PHE A 63 -15.66 -1.67 -3.37
N CYS A 64 -16.16 -0.47 -3.11
CA CYS A 64 -16.08 0.15 -1.79
C CYS A 64 -17.44 0.64 -1.31
N ILE A 65 -17.61 0.68 0.01
CA ILE A 65 -18.76 1.25 0.69
C ILE A 65 -18.30 2.50 1.42
N SER A 66 -18.96 3.64 1.22
CA SER A 66 -18.72 4.87 1.97
C SER A 66 -19.38 4.83 3.35
N ASN A 67 -18.99 5.76 4.23
CA ASN A 67 -19.64 6.04 5.51
C ASN A 67 -21.14 6.37 5.37
N THR A 68 -21.58 6.86 4.21
CA THR A 68 -23.00 7.08 3.87
C THR A 68 -23.72 5.81 3.41
N GLY A 69 -23.05 4.66 3.36
CA GLY A 69 -23.59 3.39 2.88
C GLY A 69 -23.68 3.26 1.36
N LYS A 70 -23.22 4.25 0.60
CA LYS A 70 -23.22 4.19 -0.87
C LYS A 70 -22.13 3.24 -1.36
N LYS A 71 -22.47 2.44 -2.37
CA LYS A 71 -21.57 1.50 -3.02
C LYS A 71 -20.99 2.10 -4.29
N PHE A 72 -19.68 1.97 -4.46
CA PHE A 72 -18.94 2.42 -5.63
C PHE A 72 -18.04 1.31 -6.17
N ILE A 73 -17.60 1.47 -7.42
CA ILE A 73 -16.61 0.60 -8.06
C ILE A 73 -15.27 1.32 -8.09
N ILE A 74 -14.19 0.66 -7.68
CA ILE A 74 -12.83 1.19 -7.88
C ILE A 74 -12.26 0.51 -9.14
N GLU A 75 -12.10 1.28 -10.21
CA GLU A 75 -11.59 0.76 -11.48
C GLU A 75 -10.05 0.68 -11.50
N GLY A 76 -9.51 -0.25 -12.30
CA GLY A 76 -8.08 -0.32 -12.62
C GLY A 76 -7.15 -0.79 -11.49
N THR A 77 -7.69 -1.43 -10.45
CA THR A 77 -6.88 -1.94 -9.33
C THR A 77 -7.34 -3.31 -8.86
N ASN A 78 -6.57 -3.90 -7.95
CA ASN A 78 -6.94 -5.12 -7.23
C ASN A 78 -6.75 -4.91 -5.72
N LEU A 79 -7.32 -5.82 -4.96
CA LEU A 79 -7.33 -5.72 -3.50
C LEU A 79 -5.95 -5.84 -2.85
N ASN A 80 -4.96 -6.49 -3.49
CA ASN A 80 -3.62 -6.63 -2.92
C ASN A 80 -2.84 -5.32 -3.06
N LEU A 81 -2.88 -4.72 -4.25
CA LEU A 81 -2.28 -3.41 -4.51
C LEU A 81 -2.90 -2.33 -3.63
N LEU A 82 -4.22 -2.34 -3.48
CA LEU A 82 -4.92 -1.44 -2.55
C LEU A 82 -4.40 -1.60 -1.11
N MET A 83 -4.17 -2.83 -0.64
CA MET A 83 -3.68 -3.05 0.73
C MET A 83 -2.29 -2.44 0.96
N GLU A 84 -1.40 -2.52 -0.03
CA GLU A 84 -0.06 -1.92 0.05
C GLU A 84 -0.11 -0.39 0.09
N GLU A 85 -1.05 0.19 -0.67
CA GLU A 85 -1.25 1.63 -0.79
C GLU A 85 -2.04 2.23 0.38
N LEU A 86 -2.93 1.46 1.01
CA LEU A 86 -3.80 1.96 2.07
C LEU A 86 -3.05 2.17 3.39
N PRO A 87 -3.49 3.17 4.18
CA PRO A 87 -2.98 3.38 5.53
C PRO A 87 -3.37 2.22 6.46
N GLU A 88 -2.36 1.55 7.01
CA GLU A 88 -2.51 0.36 7.87
C GLU A 88 -3.21 0.63 9.20
N HIS A 89 -3.29 1.90 9.63
CA HIS A 89 -4.02 2.30 10.84
C HIS A 89 -5.53 2.47 10.63
N LEU A 90 -5.98 2.53 9.36
CA LEU A 90 -7.42 2.62 9.03
C LEU A 90 -7.95 1.31 8.48
N PHE A 91 -7.13 0.56 7.75
CA PHE A 91 -7.56 -0.64 7.03
C PHE A 91 -6.73 -1.85 7.41
N PHE A 92 -7.40 -2.98 7.56
CA PHE A 92 -6.81 -4.29 7.72
C PHE A 92 -7.50 -5.32 6.83
N ARG A 93 -6.79 -6.42 6.58
CA ARG A 93 -7.32 -7.50 5.76
C ARG A 93 -8.20 -8.43 6.60
N ALA A 94 -9.51 -8.36 6.40
CA ALA A 94 -10.44 -9.27 7.07
C ALA A 94 -10.39 -10.69 6.48
N ASN A 95 -10.24 -10.81 5.15
CA ASN A 95 -10.02 -12.08 4.47
C ASN A 95 -9.48 -11.87 3.04
N ARG A 96 -9.36 -12.94 2.24
CA ARG A 96 -8.86 -12.85 0.85
C ARG A 96 -9.67 -11.92 -0.06
N GLN A 97 -10.91 -11.60 0.26
CA GLN A 97 -11.82 -10.80 -0.56
C GLN A 97 -12.27 -9.48 0.07
N VAL A 98 -11.91 -9.20 1.33
CA VAL A 98 -12.43 -8.05 2.09
C VAL A 98 -11.31 -7.36 2.87
N ILE A 99 -11.35 -6.02 2.83
CA ILE A 99 -10.59 -5.07 3.65
C ILE A 99 -11.62 -4.24 4.44
N ILE A 100 -11.37 -4.07 5.73
CA ILE A 100 -12.17 -3.23 6.65
C ILE A 100 -11.25 -2.16 7.21
#